data_AF-A0A0E9N9G2-F1
#
_entry.id   AF-A0A0E9N9G2-F1
#
_cell.length_a   1.000
_cell.length_b   1.000
_cell.length_c   1.000
_cell.angle_alpha   90.00
_cell.angle_beta   90.00
_cell.angle_gamma   90.00
#
_symmetry.space_group_name_H-M   'P 1'
#
loop_
_entity.id
_entity.type
_entity.pdbx_description
1 polymer ?
#
loop_
_entity_poly.entity_id
_entity_poly.type
_entity_poly.pdbx_seq_one_letter_code
_entity_poly.pdbx_strand_id
1 'polypeptide(L)'
;MHGMCMTVHDPSTSFRSACLYFPINTHHDFTRQRPPARNHTPTTMGVEVPEIGTKDLDWRPIRDRDELHRLRDRVGQILGIPEDRGRRQRFPGAQPVSFSKHHLDELKHEDYYVCEKSDGLRLLMYITQERGGEVVYMIDRKNEYYQLPPSMHVPCAGDRTLEQAVHRDTLLDGEVVYDFEKRVGADGVETKVKRLNYLVFDCMVMDGKRLVERTYDKRLAYFRENIGVPYEQYRVKMRTEKRRPPPLFIKEKGFEFAYGMVHMFRNVLPNLTHGNDGLIFTNRIAPYEFGTSDKILKWKPAHENTIDFRLDIEPAKTPDGHEDFDLIPSLHLYQWEGGPSYTYFAPLHVDTSDWDRMMRERGDNPMPGLIVECRLDKGGRWRFNRFRPDKEDGNHKSVVEKVLRSIEDGVTERELQSHDWEIKKAWKERNAGGNRGERTANYDRAASIVSGSGSEVRDVESRKRRHSAEEEEEGVVKVARTGSAQPKEVQHETTE
;
A
#
# COMPACT_ATOMS: atom_id res chain seq x y z
N MET A 1 -40.89 3.14 71.37
CA MET A 1 -41.30 2.48 72.62
C MET A 1 -40.60 1.13 72.69
N HIS A 2 -39.76 0.98 73.71
CA HIS A 2 -39.17 -0.19 74.39
C HIS A 2 -39.23 -1.62 73.81
N GLY A 3 -38.08 -2.31 73.94
CA GLY A 3 -37.92 -3.77 73.90
C GLY A 3 -36.55 -4.20 73.35
N MET A 4 -35.42 -3.95 74.02
CA MET A 4 -34.74 -4.85 74.99
C MET A 4 -34.48 -6.29 74.47
N CYS A 5 -33.20 -6.63 74.22
CA CYS A 5 -32.51 -7.73 74.93
C CYS A 5 -30.98 -7.62 74.77
N MET A 6 -30.27 -7.93 75.85
CA MET A 6 -28.85 -7.72 76.12
C MET A 6 -28.00 -8.98 75.81
N THR A 7 -26.76 -8.74 75.34
CA THR A 7 -25.43 -9.32 75.70
C THR A 7 -25.28 -10.84 75.96
N VAL A 8 -24.18 -11.56 75.69
CA VAL A 8 -22.71 -11.37 75.78
C VAL A 8 -22.11 -12.51 74.90
N HIS A 9 -20.97 -12.50 74.19
CA HIS A 9 -19.58 -12.27 74.60
C HIS A 9 -18.67 -12.31 73.33
N ASP A 10 -17.81 -11.30 73.21
CA ASP A 10 -16.55 -11.24 72.42
C ASP A 10 -15.45 -12.04 73.20
N PRO A 11 -14.20 -12.31 72.72
CA PRO A 11 -13.51 -11.71 71.57
C PRO A 11 -12.53 -12.56 70.73
N SER A 12 -12.21 -12.04 69.53
CA SER A 12 -10.84 -11.66 69.05
C SER A 12 -10.80 -11.65 67.50
N THR A 13 -10.99 -10.48 66.88
CA THR A 13 -9.97 -9.54 66.32
C THR A 13 -9.03 -10.14 65.26
N SER A 14 -8.66 -9.51 64.16
CA SER A 14 -8.93 -8.28 63.38
C SER A 14 -7.85 -8.34 62.23
N PHE A 15 -7.86 -7.68 61.07
CA PHE A 15 -8.11 -6.28 60.73
C PHE A 15 -8.31 -6.15 59.20
N ARG A 16 -9.02 -5.10 58.82
CA ARG A 16 -9.38 -4.69 57.45
C ARG A 16 -8.26 -3.90 56.76
N SER A 17 -8.26 -4.00 55.43
CA SER A 17 -7.56 -3.12 54.49
C SER A 17 -8.39 -1.85 54.21
N ALA A 18 -7.73 -0.70 54.06
CA ALA A 18 -8.34 0.58 53.70
C ALA A 18 -7.58 1.23 52.53
N CYS A 19 -8.34 1.55 51.48
CA CYS A 19 -7.94 2.37 50.34
C CYS A 19 -7.73 3.83 50.74
N LEU A 20 -6.73 4.50 50.15
CA LEU A 20 -6.66 5.97 50.12
C LEU A 20 -6.21 6.49 48.75
N TYR A 21 -7.06 7.34 48.19
CA TYR A 21 -6.81 8.30 47.10
C TYR A 21 -5.92 9.45 47.61
N PHE A 22 -5.11 10.06 46.73
CA PHE A 22 -4.48 11.36 46.98
C PHE A 22 -4.63 12.34 45.80
N PRO A 23 -4.72 13.67 46.06
CA PRO A 23 -5.10 14.69 45.07
C PRO A 23 -3.92 15.49 44.50
N ILE A 24 -4.21 16.16 43.39
CA ILE A 24 -3.36 17.06 42.60
C ILE A 24 -3.15 18.39 43.33
N ASN A 25 -1.92 18.94 43.30
CA ASN A 25 -1.67 20.34 43.62
C ASN A 25 -0.69 21.00 42.63
N THR A 26 -1.09 22.18 42.17
CA THR A 26 -0.41 23.06 41.22
C THR A 26 0.57 24.01 41.92
N HIS A 27 1.75 24.25 41.35
CA HIS A 27 2.46 25.53 41.52
C HIS A 27 3.33 25.87 40.29
N HIS A 28 3.13 27.09 39.80
CA HIS A 28 3.93 27.77 38.78
C HIS A 28 5.30 28.18 39.32
N ASP A 29 6.35 28.02 38.50
CA ASP A 29 7.50 28.91 38.58
C ASP A 29 8.11 29.18 37.19
N PHE A 30 8.33 30.45 36.90
CA PHE A 30 8.80 30.99 35.61
C PHE A 30 10.30 31.25 35.69
N THR A 31 11.11 30.51 34.93
CA THR A 31 12.47 30.96 34.58
C THR A 31 12.72 30.75 33.08
N ARG A 32 13.05 31.87 32.41
CA ARG A 32 13.36 31.95 30.98
C ARG A 32 14.70 31.28 30.68
N GLN A 33 14.70 30.20 29.91
CA GLN A 33 15.86 29.75 29.14
C GLN A 33 15.45 29.49 27.68
N ARG A 34 16.26 30.00 26.74
CA ARG A 34 16.04 29.90 25.30
C ARG A 34 16.12 28.42 24.86
N PRO A 35 15.18 27.89 24.05
CA PRO A 35 15.27 26.52 23.58
C PRO A 35 16.34 26.37 22.49
N PRO A 36 17.12 25.26 22.47
CA PRO A 36 17.97 24.94 21.34
C PRO A 36 17.13 24.56 20.12
N ALA A 37 17.66 24.83 18.93
CA ALA A 37 17.01 24.61 17.64
C ALA A 37 16.50 23.16 17.51
N ARG A 38 15.17 23.02 17.32
CA ARG A 38 14.54 21.75 16.96
C ARG A 38 14.96 21.38 15.54
N ASN A 39 15.84 20.39 15.42
CA ASN A 39 15.92 19.61 14.19
C ASN A 39 14.61 18.80 14.08
N HIS A 40 13.69 19.32 13.28
CA HIS A 40 12.48 18.61 12.89
C HIS A 40 12.88 17.47 11.94
N THR A 41 13.12 16.28 12.47
CA THR A 41 12.85 15.05 11.71
C THR A 41 11.34 14.92 11.57
N PRO A 42 10.77 14.73 10.36
CA PRO A 42 9.36 14.42 10.23
C PRO A 42 9.13 13.05 10.85
N THR A 43 8.51 13.02 12.03
CA THR A 43 7.87 11.81 12.53
C THR A 43 6.63 11.62 11.68
N THR A 44 6.65 10.63 10.80
CA THR A 44 5.46 10.14 10.11
C THR A 44 4.44 9.81 11.20
N MET A 45 3.40 10.63 11.34
CA MET A 45 2.20 10.29 12.09
C MET A 45 1.55 9.12 11.35
N GLY A 46 2.00 7.91 11.65
CA GLY A 46 1.45 6.67 11.13
C GLY A 46 0.00 6.58 11.56
N VAL A 47 -0.91 6.90 10.64
CA VAL A 47 -2.29 6.41 10.76
C VAL A 47 -2.15 4.90 10.65
N GLU A 48 -2.48 4.16 11.71
CA GLU A 48 -2.64 2.71 11.62
C GLU A 48 -3.69 2.42 10.54
N VAL A 49 -3.21 1.98 9.37
CA VAL A 49 -4.10 1.52 8.31
C VAL A 49 -4.47 0.09 8.69
N PRO A 50 -5.76 -0.21 8.93
CA PRO A 50 -6.15 -1.57 9.28
C PRO A 50 -5.77 -2.54 8.16
N GLU A 51 -5.14 -3.65 8.54
CA GLU A 51 -4.75 -4.75 7.64
C GLU A 51 -5.99 -5.25 6.87
N ILE A 52 -5.86 -5.42 5.55
CA ILE A 52 -7.01 -5.76 4.69
C ILE A 52 -7.15 -7.27 4.61
N GLY A 53 -8.18 -7.82 5.25
CA GLY A 53 -8.55 -9.23 5.12
C GLY A 53 -9.66 -9.45 4.09
N THR A 54 -9.64 -10.57 3.36
CA THR A 54 -10.78 -10.99 2.50
C THR A 54 -12.07 -11.17 3.30
N LYS A 55 -11.97 -11.45 4.61
CA LYS A 55 -13.11 -11.59 5.52
C LYS A 55 -13.82 -10.27 5.81
N ASP A 56 -13.14 -9.14 5.61
CA ASP A 56 -13.65 -7.80 5.88
C ASP A 56 -14.34 -7.19 4.63
N LEU A 57 -14.34 -7.94 3.53
CA LEU A 57 -14.90 -7.53 2.25
C LEU A 57 -16.22 -8.28 2.00
N ASP A 58 -17.22 -7.57 1.48
CA ASP A 58 -18.54 -8.13 1.15
C ASP A 58 -18.50 -8.90 -0.19
N TRP A 59 -17.58 -9.86 -0.29
CA TRP A 59 -17.40 -10.71 -1.45
C TRP A 59 -17.77 -12.14 -1.11
N ARG A 60 -18.44 -12.84 -2.03
CA ARG A 60 -18.92 -14.21 -1.79
C ARG A 60 -17.77 -15.20 -1.96
N PRO A 61 -17.30 -15.89 -0.89
CA PRO A 61 -16.30 -16.93 -1.06
C PRO A 61 -16.89 -18.15 -1.78
N ILE A 62 -16.15 -18.70 -2.74
CA ILE A 62 -16.51 -19.94 -3.41
C ILE A 62 -16.06 -21.12 -2.55
N ARG A 63 -17.03 -21.75 -1.86
CA ARG A 63 -16.79 -22.86 -0.94
C ARG A 63 -17.06 -24.24 -1.55
N ASP A 64 -17.80 -24.27 -2.64
CA ASP A 64 -18.08 -25.51 -3.36
C ASP A 64 -16.79 -26.04 -4.01
N ARG A 65 -16.44 -27.28 -3.71
CA ARG A 65 -15.16 -27.86 -4.14
C ARG A 65 -15.10 -28.07 -5.65
N ASP A 66 -16.22 -28.45 -6.27
CA ASP A 66 -16.28 -28.73 -7.70
C ASP A 66 -16.25 -27.43 -8.51
N GLU A 67 -16.95 -26.39 -8.05
CA GLU A 67 -16.85 -25.04 -8.58
C GLU A 67 -15.43 -24.49 -8.49
N LEU A 68 -14.79 -24.60 -7.33
CA LEU A 68 -13.42 -24.14 -7.12
C LEU A 68 -12.43 -24.91 -8.01
N HIS A 69 -12.59 -26.23 -8.14
CA HIS A 69 -11.77 -27.06 -9.02
C HIS A 69 -11.91 -26.62 -10.48
N ARG A 70 -13.14 -26.42 -10.96
CA ARG A 70 -13.43 -25.95 -12.33
C ARG A 70 -12.85 -24.56 -12.61
N LEU A 71 -12.95 -23.63 -11.66
CA LEU A 71 -12.39 -22.29 -11.79
C LEU A 71 -10.86 -22.33 -11.87
N ARG A 72 -10.21 -23.09 -10.98
CA ARG A 72 -8.75 -23.30 -11.00
C ARG A 72 -8.28 -23.94 -12.29
N ASP A 73 -8.99 -24.96 -12.77
CA ASP A 73 -8.66 -25.60 -14.05
C ASP A 73 -8.86 -24.66 -15.24
N ARG A 74 -9.92 -23.85 -15.24
CA ARG A 74 -10.13 -22.84 -16.29
C ARG A 74 -9.02 -21.80 -16.31
N VAL A 75 -8.66 -21.24 -15.15
CA VAL A 75 -7.53 -20.30 -15.02
C VAL A 75 -6.22 -20.94 -15.47
N GLY A 76 -5.96 -22.19 -15.07
CA GLY A 76 -4.80 -22.95 -15.53
C GLY A 76 -4.80 -23.15 -17.05
N GLN A 77 -5.95 -23.43 -17.65
CA GLN A 77 -6.11 -23.63 -19.10
C GLN A 77 -5.84 -22.35 -19.89
N ILE A 78 -6.43 -21.21 -19.51
CA ILE A 78 -6.22 -19.93 -20.22
C ILE A 78 -4.78 -19.41 -20.05
N LEU A 79 -4.09 -19.83 -18.99
CA LEU A 79 -2.67 -19.60 -18.77
C LEU A 79 -1.76 -20.58 -19.50
N GLY A 80 -2.30 -21.56 -20.22
CA GLY A 80 -1.52 -22.57 -20.93
C GLY A 80 -0.74 -23.50 -19.99
N ILE A 81 -1.13 -23.61 -18.72
CA ILE A 81 -0.52 -24.53 -17.76
C ILE A 81 -0.93 -25.96 -18.17
N PRO A 82 0.03 -26.87 -18.42
CA PRO A 82 -0.28 -28.24 -18.79
C PRO A 82 -1.13 -28.93 -17.72
N GLU A 83 -1.97 -29.87 -18.17
CA GLU A 83 -2.75 -30.73 -17.30
C GLU A 83 -1.84 -31.79 -16.67
N ASP A 84 -1.11 -31.39 -15.64
CA ASP A 84 -0.22 -32.26 -14.87
C ASP A 84 -0.59 -32.18 -13.38
N ARG A 85 -0.51 -33.33 -12.70
CA ARG A 85 -0.84 -33.67 -11.30
C ARG A 85 -0.89 -32.45 -10.36
N GLY A 86 -2.00 -31.71 -10.39
CA GLY A 86 -2.27 -30.59 -9.48
C GLY A 86 -1.56 -29.27 -9.77
N ARG A 87 -0.83 -29.11 -10.90
CA ARG A 87 -0.19 -27.82 -11.25
C ARG A 87 -1.20 -26.69 -11.45
N ARG A 88 -2.29 -26.96 -12.18
CA ARG A 88 -3.40 -26.00 -12.38
C ARG A 88 -4.10 -25.61 -11.08
N GLN A 89 -3.95 -26.43 -10.04
CA GLN A 89 -4.56 -26.21 -8.74
C GLN A 89 -3.70 -25.31 -7.82
N ARG A 90 -2.49 -24.93 -8.25
CA ARG A 90 -1.62 -23.99 -7.52
C ARG A 90 -1.94 -22.54 -7.92
N PHE A 91 -1.67 -21.61 -7.01
CA PHE A 91 -1.76 -20.19 -7.31
C PHE A 91 -0.77 -19.81 -8.42
N PRO A 92 -1.22 -19.18 -9.52
CA PRO A 92 -0.34 -18.90 -10.66
C PRO A 92 0.46 -17.61 -10.51
N GLY A 93 0.19 -16.75 -9.52
CA GLY A 93 0.83 -15.44 -9.43
C GLY A 93 2.34 -15.48 -9.11
N ALA A 94 3.13 -14.65 -9.79
CA ALA A 94 4.58 -14.52 -9.66
C ALA A 94 5.01 -14.01 -8.26
N GLN A 95 5.99 -14.61 -7.59
CA GLN A 95 6.45 -14.21 -6.26
C GLN A 95 7.80 -13.50 -6.34
N PRO A 96 7.93 -12.26 -5.83
CA PRO A 96 9.18 -11.52 -5.90
C PRO A 96 10.24 -12.05 -4.93
N VAL A 97 11.50 -11.99 -5.35
CA VAL A 97 12.68 -12.27 -4.51
C VAL A 97 13.18 -10.98 -3.83
N SER A 98 13.86 -11.13 -2.69
CA SER A 98 14.39 -9.96 -1.96
C SER A 98 15.51 -9.28 -2.73
N PHE A 99 15.42 -7.96 -2.85
CA PHE A 99 16.47 -7.13 -3.41
C PHE A 99 17.72 -7.17 -2.50
N SER A 100 18.89 -7.18 -3.12
CA SER A 100 20.19 -7.27 -2.45
C SER A 100 21.26 -6.59 -3.30
N LYS A 101 22.46 -6.41 -2.76
CA LYS A 101 23.52 -5.59 -3.37
C LYS A 101 23.86 -5.97 -4.83
N HIS A 102 23.88 -7.25 -5.19
CA HIS A 102 24.20 -7.65 -6.57
C HIS A 102 23.15 -7.19 -7.59
N HIS A 103 21.90 -7.01 -7.18
CA HIS A 103 20.85 -6.50 -8.06
C HIS A 103 21.08 -5.04 -8.47
N LEU A 104 21.87 -4.25 -7.72
CA LEU A 104 22.28 -2.92 -8.17
C LEU A 104 23.07 -2.98 -9.48
N ASP A 105 23.87 -4.03 -9.66
CA ASP A 105 24.58 -4.28 -10.90
C ASP A 105 23.64 -4.81 -11.99
N GLU A 106 22.69 -5.68 -11.63
CA GLU A 106 21.64 -6.13 -12.57
C GLU A 106 20.84 -4.97 -13.16
N LEU A 107 20.42 -3.99 -12.33
CA LEU A 107 19.72 -2.79 -12.80
C LEU A 107 20.55 -1.98 -13.81
N LYS A 108 21.89 -2.07 -13.77
CA LYS A 108 22.76 -1.42 -14.75
C LYS A 108 22.87 -2.20 -16.06
N HIS A 109 22.53 -3.48 -16.10
CA HIS A 109 22.66 -4.32 -17.29
C HIS A 109 21.32 -4.64 -17.96
N GLU A 110 20.22 -4.59 -17.20
CA GLU A 110 18.88 -4.92 -17.67
C GLU A 110 17.91 -3.74 -17.51
N ASP A 111 16.79 -3.79 -18.25
CA ASP A 111 15.76 -2.75 -18.20
C ASP A 111 14.71 -3.13 -17.15
N TYR A 112 14.56 -2.29 -16.13
CA TYR A 112 13.58 -2.48 -15.07
C TYR A 112 12.65 -1.27 -14.95
N TYR A 113 11.38 -1.54 -14.63
CA TYR A 113 10.49 -0.55 -14.04
C TYR A 113 10.54 -0.65 -12.52
N VAL A 114 10.22 0.44 -11.84
CA VAL A 114 10.08 0.52 -10.39
C VAL A 114 8.73 1.14 -10.03
N CYS A 115 8.07 0.60 -9.03
CA CYS A 115 6.89 1.20 -8.42
C CYS A 115 6.93 1.08 -6.90
N GLU A 116 6.02 1.78 -6.24
CA GLU A 116 5.81 1.66 -4.82
C GLU A 116 5.33 0.23 -4.47
N LYS A 117 5.81 -0.35 -3.38
CA LYS A 117 5.29 -1.61 -2.84
C LYS A 117 4.13 -1.30 -1.91
N SER A 118 2.91 -1.52 -2.39
CA SER A 118 1.71 -1.20 -1.61
C SER A 118 1.63 -2.14 -0.42
N ASP A 119 1.15 -1.60 0.70
CA ASP A 119 0.77 -2.41 1.85
C ASP A 119 -0.71 -2.77 1.73
N GLY A 120 -0.99 -3.82 0.95
CA GLY A 120 -2.34 -4.23 0.62
C GLY A 120 -2.52 -5.74 0.50
N LEU A 121 -3.70 -6.12 0.04
CA LEU A 121 -4.07 -7.51 -0.18
C LEU A 121 -3.87 -7.85 -1.66
N ARG A 122 -2.77 -8.54 -1.97
CA ARG A 122 -2.51 -9.02 -3.34
C ARG A 122 -3.53 -10.08 -3.76
N LEU A 123 -4.21 -9.81 -4.88
CA LEU A 123 -5.20 -10.71 -5.47
C LEU A 123 -5.07 -10.68 -6.99
N LEU A 124 -5.30 -11.82 -7.64
CA LEU A 124 -5.57 -11.81 -9.08
C LEU A 124 -7.04 -11.47 -9.31
N MET A 125 -7.35 -10.77 -10.39
CA MET A 125 -8.74 -10.53 -10.81
C MET A 125 -9.03 -11.35 -12.07
N TYR A 126 -10.00 -12.24 -11.99
CA TYR A 126 -10.47 -13.07 -13.10
C TYR A 126 -11.87 -12.61 -13.54
N ILE A 127 -11.97 -12.12 -14.78
CA ILE A 127 -13.21 -11.62 -15.37
C ILE A 127 -13.66 -12.60 -16.45
N THR A 128 -14.89 -13.08 -16.34
CA THR A 128 -15.47 -14.04 -17.29
C THR A 128 -16.98 -13.86 -17.42
N GLN A 129 -17.63 -14.77 -18.14
CA GLN A 129 -19.07 -14.78 -18.31
C GLN A 129 -19.67 -16.11 -17.84
N GLU A 130 -20.73 -16.02 -17.04
CA GLU A 130 -21.53 -17.16 -16.64
C GLU A 130 -23.00 -16.89 -16.93
N ARG A 131 -23.70 -17.86 -17.52
CA ARG A 131 -25.14 -17.76 -17.87
C ARG A 131 -25.49 -16.49 -18.66
N GLY A 132 -24.54 -15.97 -19.45
CA GLY A 132 -24.70 -14.77 -20.28
C GLY A 132 -24.46 -13.44 -19.56
N GLY A 133 -24.14 -13.44 -18.27
CA GLY A 133 -23.77 -12.24 -17.50
C GLY A 133 -22.28 -12.19 -17.18
N GLU A 134 -21.76 -10.99 -16.93
CA GLU A 134 -20.39 -10.78 -16.44
C GLU A 134 -20.26 -11.28 -15.00
N VAL A 135 -19.15 -11.95 -14.72
CA VAL A 135 -18.77 -12.36 -13.37
C VAL A 135 -17.30 -12.02 -13.13
N VAL A 136 -17.02 -11.40 -11.99
CA VAL A 136 -15.67 -11.02 -11.56
C VAL A 136 -15.32 -11.78 -10.29
N TYR A 137 -14.19 -12.48 -10.32
CA TYR A 137 -13.61 -13.17 -9.18
C TYR A 137 -12.30 -12.52 -8.76
N MET A 138 -12.03 -12.49 -7.45
CA MET A 138 -10.72 -12.22 -6.89
C MET A 138 -10.10 -13.51 -6.37
N ILE A 139 -8.81 -13.71 -6.60
CA ILE A 139 -8.09 -14.94 -6.27
C ILE A 139 -6.94 -14.60 -5.34
N ASP A 140 -6.94 -15.18 -4.15
CA ASP A 140 -5.89 -14.95 -3.16
C ASP A 140 -4.66 -15.86 -3.35
N ARG A 141 -3.62 -15.64 -2.55
CA ARG A 141 -2.38 -16.45 -2.59
C ARG A 141 -2.58 -17.92 -2.19
N LYS A 142 -3.67 -18.24 -1.50
CA LYS A 142 -4.08 -19.63 -1.18
C LYS A 142 -4.85 -20.28 -2.34
N ASN A 143 -5.02 -19.55 -3.45
CA ASN A 143 -5.79 -19.92 -4.62
C ASN A 143 -7.29 -20.07 -4.31
N GLU A 144 -7.79 -19.35 -3.31
CA GLU A 144 -9.22 -19.28 -2.96
C GLU A 144 -9.89 -18.16 -3.76
N TYR A 145 -11.14 -18.41 -4.17
CA TYR A 145 -11.88 -17.53 -5.09
C TYR A 145 -13.00 -16.80 -4.36
N TYR A 146 -13.15 -15.52 -4.66
CA TYR A 146 -14.15 -14.63 -4.08
C TYR A 146 -14.89 -13.91 -5.20
N GLN A 147 -16.19 -14.16 -5.34
CA GLN A 147 -17.02 -13.51 -6.35
C GLN A 147 -17.44 -12.11 -5.88
N LEU A 148 -17.22 -11.11 -6.73
CA LEU A 148 -17.69 -9.74 -6.48
C LEU A 148 -19.20 -9.62 -6.68
N PRO A 149 -19.84 -8.61 -6.07
CA PRO A 149 -21.26 -8.35 -6.28
C PRO A 149 -21.61 -8.11 -7.77
N PRO A 150 -22.82 -8.44 -8.23
CA PRO A 150 -23.27 -8.20 -9.60
C PRO A 150 -23.28 -6.72 -10.04
N SER A 151 -23.11 -5.79 -9.11
CA SER A 151 -22.94 -4.36 -9.40
C SER A 151 -21.54 -4.00 -9.89
N MET A 152 -20.58 -4.93 -9.82
CA MET A 152 -19.26 -4.76 -10.41
C MET A 152 -19.36 -4.95 -11.92
N HIS A 153 -18.85 -3.97 -12.68
CA HIS A 153 -18.78 -4.02 -14.13
C HIS A 153 -17.42 -3.56 -14.62
N VAL A 154 -16.81 -4.31 -15.54
CA VAL A 154 -15.53 -3.96 -16.18
C VAL A 154 -15.75 -3.82 -17.69
N PRO A 155 -15.84 -2.59 -18.20
CA PRO A 155 -16.16 -2.33 -19.60
C PRO A 155 -14.95 -2.65 -20.48
N CYS A 156 -15.20 -3.26 -21.63
CA CYS A 156 -14.19 -3.46 -22.67
C CYS A 156 -14.29 -2.42 -23.78
N ALA A 157 -13.18 -2.17 -24.48
CA ALA A 157 -13.19 -1.37 -25.70
C ALA A 157 -13.88 -2.14 -26.85
N GLY A 158 -14.78 -1.50 -27.60
CA GLY A 158 -15.40 -2.12 -28.79
C GLY A 158 -16.65 -1.41 -29.31
N ASP A 159 -17.37 -2.09 -30.21
CA ASP A 159 -18.57 -1.57 -30.92
C ASP A 159 -19.82 -1.47 -30.03
N ARG A 160 -19.78 -2.09 -28.84
CA ARG A 160 -20.87 -2.01 -27.85
C ARG A 160 -20.71 -0.77 -26.98
N THR A 161 -21.80 -0.31 -26.38
CA THR A 161 -21.69 0.75 -25.37
C THR A 161 -20.90 0.24 -24.17
N LEU A 162 -20.21 1.13 -23.46
CA LEU A 162 -19.41 0.77 -22.29
C LEU A 162 -20.23 0.06 -21.21
N GLU A 163 -21.56 0.22 -21.14
CA GLU A 163 -22.44 -0.46 -20.18
C GLU A 163 -22.74 -1.92 -20.55
N GLN A 164 -22.54 -2.32 -21.80
CA GLN A 164 -22.88 -3.64 -22.34
C GLN A 164 -21.63 -4.46 -22.73
N ALA A 165 -20.50 -3.78 -22.85
CA ALA A 165 -19.23 -4.35 -23.23
C ALA A 165 -18.64 -5.13 -22.05
N VAL A 166 -18.43 -6.44 -22.21
CA VAL A 166 -18.00 -7.34 -21.13
C VAL A 166 -16.82 -8.17 -21.58
N HIS A 167 -15.83 -8.33 -20.71
CA HIS A 167 -14.67 -9.17 -20.96
C HIS A 167 -15.01 -10.67 -20.87
N ARG A 168 -14.09 -11.50 -21.36
CA ARG A 168 -14.10 -12.97 -21.18
C ARG A 168 -12.70 -13.46 -20.87
N ASP A 169 -12.54 -14.47 -20.02
CA ASP A 169 -11.23 -15.10 -19.80
C ASP A 169 -10.07 -14.09 -19.62
N THR A 170 -10.30 -13.02 -18.86
CA THR A 170 -9.32 -11.96 -18.60
C THR A 170 -8.76 -12.16 -17.21
N LEU A 171 -7.43 -12.09 -17.06
CA LEU A 171 -6.74 -12.35 -15.81
C LEU A 171 -5.67 -11.29 -15.55
N LEU A 172 -5.87 -10.53 -14.48
CA LEU A 172 -5.01 -9.43 -14.04
C LEU A 172 -4.31 -9.78 -12.73
N ASP A 173 -3.12 -9.23 -12.52
CA ASP A 173 -2.39 -9.28 -11.24
C ASP A 173 -2.36 -7.87 -10.65
N GLY A 174 -2.63 -7.79 -9.35
CA GLY A 174 -2.85 -6.51 -8.70
C GLY A 174 -2.95 -6.61 -7.19
N GLU A 175 -3.19 -5.47 -6.57
CA GLU A 175 -3.25 -5.33 -5.12
C GLU A 175 -4.43 -4.46 -4.70
N VAL A 176 -5.17 -4.96 -3.71
CA VAL A 176 -6.29 -4.25 -3.13
C VAL A 176 -5.79 -3.39 -1.97
N VAL A 177 -6.05 -2.09 -2.03
CA VAL A 177 -5.63 -1.10 -1.04
C VAL A 177 -6.80 -0.24 -0.57
N TYR A 178 -6.67 0.31 0.64
CA TYR A 178 -7.51 1.41 1.09
C TYR A 178 -6.83 2.75 0.82
N ASP A 179 -7.40 3.53 -0.10
CA ASP A 179 -7.01 4.93 -0.27
C ASP A 179 -7.84 5.80 0.69
N PHE A 180 -7.19 6.77 1.31
CA PHE A 180 -7.83 7.78 2.16
C PHE A 180 -7.79 9.14 1.47
N GLU A 181 -8.93 9.56 0.91
CA GLU A 181 -9.09 10.87 0.30
C GLU A 181 -9.51 11.89 1.36
N LYS A 182 -8.84 13.05 1.41
CA LYS A 182 -9.33 14.20 2.16
C LYS A 182 -10.45 14.88 1.35
N ARG A 183 -11.59 15.13 1.99
CA ARG A 183 -12.67 15.93 1.45
C ARG A 183 -13.01 17.06 2.40
N VAL A 184 -13.02 18.28 1.87
CA VAL A 184 -13.52 19.44 2.60
C VAL A 184 -15.01 19.54 2.32
N GLY A 185 -15.83 19.42 3.37
CA GLY A 185 -17.28 19.62 3.28
C GLY A 185 -17.62 21.08 2.96
N ALA A 186 -18.88 21.35 2.60
CA ALA A 186 -19.37 22.71 2.38
C ALA A 186 -19.31 23.59 3.65
N ASP A 187 -19.23 22.94 4.81
CA ASP A 187 -19.04 23.50 6.14
C ASP A 187 -17.55 23.77 6.49
N GLY A 188 -16.63 23.47 5.57
CA GLY A 188 -15.19 23.60 5.81
C GLY A 188 -14.57 22.45 6.61
N VAL A 189 -15.36 21.42 6.98
CA VAL A 189 -14.88 20.30 7.78
C VAL A 189 -14.14 19.31 6.90
N GLU A 190 -12.88 19.01 7.25
CA GLU A 190 -12.12 17.94 6.60
C GLU A 190 -12.62 16.57 7.07
N THR A 191 -13.05 15.74 6.11
CA THR A 191 -13.38 14.33 6.32
C THR A 191 -12.43 13.45 5.52
N LYS A 192 -12.03 12.31 6.08
CA LYS A 192 -11.30 11.28 5.34
C LYS A 192 -12.28 10.26 4.79
N VAL A 193 -12.38 10.17 3.47
CA VAL A 193 -13.18 9.15 2.79
C VAL A 193 -12.29 7.98 2.41
N LYS A 194 -12.63 6.81 2.94
CA LYS A 194 -11.98 5.53 2.64
C LYS A 194 -12.54 4.97 1.33
N ARG A 195 -11.67 4.57 0.40
CA ARG A 195 -12.02 3.88 -0.86
C ARG A 195 -11.24 2.61 -1.03
N LEU A 196 -11.91 1.58 -1.55
CA LEU A 196 -11.27 0.33 -1.93
C LEU A 196 -10.83 0.41 -3.40
N ASN A 197 -9.54 0.27 -3.65
CA ASN A 197 -8.97 0.30 -5.00
C ASN A 197 -8.21 -0.99 -5.27
N TYR A 198 -8.31 -1.48 -6.50
CA TYR A 198 -7.49 -2.54 -7.06
C TYR A 198 -6.46 -1.91 -7.99
N LEU A 199 -5.21 -1.85 -7.52
CA LEU A 199 -4.06 -1.36 -8.27
C LEU A 199 -3.55 -2.50 -9.15
N VAL A 200 -3.85 -2.43 -10.44
CA VAL A 200 -3.41 -3.42 -11.43
C VAL A 200 -1.95 -3.14 -11.79
N PHE A 201 -1.11 -4.16 -11.66
CA PHE A 201 0.31 -4.05 -11.99
C PHE A 201 0.80 -5.08 -13.02
N ASP A 202 -0.01 -6.04 -13.44
CA ASP A 202 0.29 -6.90 -14.59
C ASP A 202 -0.99 -7.46 -15.24
N CYS A 203 -0.88 -7.94 -16.48
CA CYS A 203 -1.96 -8.54 -17.26
C CYS A 203 -1.49 -9.83 -17.93
N MET A 204 -2.02 -10.96 -17.46
CA MET A 204 -1.59 -12.29 -17.88
C MET A 204 -2.42 -12.81 -19.07
N VAL A 205 -3.72 -12.49 -19.11
CA VAL A 205 -4.64 -12.86 -20.19
C VAL A 205 -5.63 -11.71 -20.42
N MET A 206 -5.92 -11.39 -21.67
CA MET A 206 -6.90 -10.39 -22.07
C MET A 206 -7.84 -10.99 -23.11
N ASP A 207 -9.13 -11.16 -22.79
CA ASP A 207 -10.14 -11.67 -23.72
C ASP A 207 -9.76 -13.02 -24.36
N GLY A 208 -9.26 -13.94 -23.53
CA GLY A 208 -8.75 -15.25 -23.94
C GLY A 208 -7.38 -15.23 -24.64
N LYS A 209 -6.85 -14.04 -24.96
CA LYS A 209 -5.50 -13.89 -25.50
C LYS A 209 -4.47 -13.96 -24.38
N ARG A 210 -3.66 -15.02 -24.42
CA ARG A 210 -2.55 -15.23 -23.49
C ARG A 210 -1.42 -14.23 -23.73
N LEU A 211 -0.98 -13.55 -22.66
CA LEU A 211 0.02 -12.49 -22.71
C LEU A 211 1.30 -12.80 -21.93
N VAL A 212 1.39 -13.94 -21.23
CA VAL A 212 2.52 -14.27 -20.34
C VAL A 212 3.88 -14.35 -21.06
N GLU A 213 3.94 -14.70 -22.36
CA GLU A 213 5.19 -14.63 -23.15
C GLU A 213 5.60 -13.22 -23.56
N ARG A 214 4.68 -12.25 -23.47
CA ARG A 214 4.95 -10.88 -23.91
C ARG A 214 5.81 -10.18 -22.87
N THR A 215 6.59 -9.22 -23.32
CA THR A 215 7.36 -8.32 -22.47
C THR A 215 6.43 -7.57 -21.51
N TYR A 216 6.92 -7.23 -20.32
CA TYR A 216 6.11 -6.60 -19.27
C TYR A 216 5.45 -5.29 -19.74
N ASP A 217 6.18 -4.45 -20.46
CA ASP A 217 5.64 -3.21 -21.03
C ASP A 217 4.45 -3.44 -21.98
N LYS A 218 4.48 -4.50 -22.78
CA LYS A 218 3.34 -4.89 -23.63
C LYS A 218 2.17 -5.35 -22.79
N ARG A 219 2.39 -6.17 -21.75
CA ARG A 219 1.31 -6.64 -20.84
C ARG A 219 0.60 -5.46 -20.19
N LEU A 220 1.34 -4.46 -19.69
CA LEU A 220 0.78 -3.22 -19.16
C LEU A 220 -0.01 -2.44 -20.23
N ALA A 221 0.52 -2.30 -21.44
CA ALA A 221 -0.18 -1.62 -22.54
C ALA A 221 -1.51 -2.32 -22.91
N TYR A 222 -1.54 -3.66 -22.95
CA TYR A 222 -2.79 -4.41 -23.16
C TYR A 222 -3.83 -4.08 -22.10
N PHE A 223 -3.45 -4.07 -20.81
CA PHE A 223 -4.36 -3.68 -19.75
C PHE A 223 -4.87 -2.25 -19.93
N ARG A 224 -3.97 -1.28 -20.13
CA ARG A 224 -4.33 0.13 -20.25
C ARG A 224 -5.30 0.37 -21.40
N GLU A 225 -5.03 -0.19 -22.57
CA GLU A 225 -5.84 0.05 -23.77
C GLU A 225 -7.20 -0.64 -23.72
N ASN A 226 -7.29 -1.83 -23.15
CA ASN A 226 -8.50 -2.66 -23.21
C ASN A 226 -9.37 -2.57 -21.95
N ILE A 227 -8.79 -2.17 -20.80
CA ILE A 227 -9.50 -2.01 -19.52
C ILE A 227 -9.28 -0.61 -18.94
N GLY A 228 -8.03 -0.18 -18.77
CA GLY A 228 -7.72 1.06 -18.04
C GLY A 228 -8.42 2.30 -18.60
N VAL A 229 -8.28 2.54 -19.91
CA VAL A 229 -8.91 3.67 -20.60
C VAL A 229 -10.44 3.52 -20.67
N PRO A 230 -11.02 2.39 -21.13
CA PRO A 230 -12.47 2.20 -21.12
C PRO A 230 -13.11 2.33 -19.73
N TYR A 231 -12.45 1.80 -18.69
CA TYR A 231 -12.94 1.86 -17.32
C TYR A 231 -12.93 3.29 -16.77
N GLU A 232 -11.90 4.09 -17.07
CA GLU A 232 -11.89 5.49 -16.66
C GLU A 232 -12.97 6.31 -17.38
N GLN A 233 -13.18 6.09 -18.68
CA GLN A 233 -14.28 6.71 -19.43
C GLN A 233 -15.65 6.35 -18.82
N TYR A 234 -15.85 5.07 -18.51
CA TYR A 234 -17.05 4.59 -17.84
C TYR A 234 -17.22 5.22 -16.45
N ARG A 235 -16.16 5.33 -15.65
CA ARG A 235 -16.19 5.98 -14.33
C ARG A 235 -16.55 7.45 -14.40
N VAL A 236 -15.98 8.19 -15.35
CA VAL A 236 -16.35 9.61 -15.57
C VAL A 236 -17.83 9.73 -15.92
N LYS A 237 -18.34 8.86 -16.79
CA LYS A 237 -19.76 8.81 -17.14
C LYS A 237 -20.64 8.50 -15.93
N MET A 238 -20.33 7.46 -15.14
CA MET A 238 -21.03 7.11 -13.90
C MET A 238 -21.10 8.30 -12.93
N ARG A 239 -19.99 9.02 -12.77
CA ARG A 239 -19.88 10.20 -11.90
C ARG A 239 -20.78 11.33 -12.38
N THR A 240 -20.76 11.64 -13.68
CA THR A 240 -21.60 12.68 -14.29
C THR A 240 -23.09 12.34 -14.17
N GLU A 241 -23.45 11.07 -14.33
CA GLU A 241 -24.81 10.55 -14.17
C GLU A 241 -25.22 10.35 -12.69
N LYS A 242 -24.36 10.71 -11.73
CA LYS A 242 -24.57 10.54 -10.28
C LYS A 242 -24.96 9.10 -9.89
N ARG A 243 -24.44 8.12 -10.62
CA ARG A 243 -24.67 6.70 -10.33
C ARG A 243 -23.91 6.28 -9.08
N ARG A 244 -24.37 5.19 -8.45
CA ARG A 244 -23.68 4.62 -7.29
C ARG A 244 -22.25 4.21 -7.69
N PRO A 245 -21.25 4.46 -6.84
CA PRO A 245 -19.88 4.05 -7.11
C PRO A 245 -19.78 2.51 -7.15
N PRO A 246 -18.81 1.96 -7.91
CA PRO A 246 -18.56 0.53 -7.92
C PRO A 246 -18.10 0.05 -6.52
N PRO A 247 -18.27 -1.24 -6.21
CA PRO A 247 -17.79 -1.82 -4.95
C PRO A 247 -16.25 -1.82 -4.85
N LEU A 248 -15.56 -1.83 -5.99
CA LEU A 248 -14.10 -1.82 -6.09
C LEU A 248 -13.70 -0.95 -7.28
N PHE A 249 -12.80 0.01 -7.06
CA PHE A 249 -12.26 0.85 -8.13
C PHE A 249 -11.04 0.20 -8.76
N ILE A 250 -11.03 0.01 -10.08
CA ILE A 250 -9.84 -0.46 -10.81
C ILE A 250 -8.97 0.75 -11.16
N LYS A 251 -7.67 0.68 -10.85
CA LYS A 251 -6.68 1.71 -11.18
C LYS A 251 -5.43 1.07 -11.77
N GLU A 252 -4.81 1.74 -12.72
CA GLU A 252 -3.47 1.39 -13.18
C GLU A 252 -2.45 1.79 -12.10
N LYS A 253 -1.53 0.88 -11.76
CA LYS A 253 -0.42 1.20 -10.87
C LYS A 253 0.57 2.12 -11.61
N GLY A 254 1.05 3.16 -10.92
CA GLY A 254 2.07 4.06 -11.48
C GLY A 254 3.45 3.41 -11.44
N PHE A 255 4.21 3.53 -12.54
CA PHE A 255 5.56 3.01 -12.66
C PHE A 255 6.52 4.09 -13.13
N GLU A 256 7.77 3.98 -12.69
CA GLU A 256 8.91 4.73 -13.19
C GLU A 256 9.95 3.78 -13.80
N PHE A 257 10.90 4.31 -14.55
CA PHE A 257 12.10 3.54 -14.88
C PHE A 257 12.95 3.34 -13.62
N ALA A 258 13.75 2.26 -13.56
CA ALA A 258 14.59 1.96 -12.41
C ALA A 258 15.59 3.07 -12.03
N TYR A 259 15.93 3.99 -12.94
CA TYR A 259 16.71 5.21 -12.64
C TYR A 259 15.88 6.42 -12.16
N GLY A 260 14.62 6.18 -11.79
CA GLY A 260 13.69 7.17 -11.24
C GLY A 260 13.60 7.12 -9.72
N MET A 261 14.57 6.53 -9.01
CA MET A 261 14.46 6.30 -7.57
C MET A 261 14.35 7.61 -6.79
N VAL A 262 15.14 8.64 -7.16
CA VAL A 262 15.03 9.97 -6.54
C VAL A 262 13.62 10.56 -6.71
N HIS A 263 12.97 10.37 -7.86
CA HIS A 263 11.59 10.82 -8.06
C HIS A 263 10.60 10.01 -7.22
N MET A 264 10.76 8.68 -7.18
CA MET A 264 9.93 7.81 -6.34
C MET A 264 9.95 8.26 -4.87
N PHE A 265 11.13 8.37 -4.27
CA PHE A 265 11.27 8.72 -2.85
C PHE A 265 10.84 10.16 -2.53
N ARG A 266 11.08 11.13 -3.41
CA ARG A 266 10.79 12.55 -3.14
C ARG A 266 9.39 13.02 -3.54
N ASN A 267 8.77 12.37 -4.52
CA ASN A 267 7.55 12.86 -5.14
C ASN A 267 6.42 11.83 -5.16
N VAL A 268 6.71 10.53 -5.28
CA VAL A 268 5.65 9.51 -5.36
C VAL A 268 5.28 9.03 -3.96
N LEU A 269 6.22 8.43 -3.23
CA LEU A 269 5.96 7.81 -1.92
C LEU A 269 5.33 8.79 -0.90
N PRO A 270 5.78 10.05 -0.76
CA PRO A 270 5.19 10.98 0.21
C PRO A 270 3.75 11.40 -0.11
N ASN A 271 3.29 11.20 -1.35
CA ASN A 271 1.97 11.62 -1.83
C ASN A 271 0.99 10.45 -2.00
N LEU A 272 1.38 9.23 -1.60
CA LEU A 272 0.48 8.07 -1.63
C LEU A 272 -0.67 8.25 -0.63
N THR A 273 -1.84 7.77 -1.01
CA THR A 273 -3.06 7.79 -0.18
C THR A 273 -3.34 6.46 0.50
N HIS A 274 -2.45 5.48 0.32
CA HIS A 274 -2.44 4.15 0.94
C HIS A 274 -1.07 3.88 1.59
N GLY A 275 -0.98 2.80 2.38
CA GLY A 275 0.26 2.35 2.99
C GLY A 275 1.27 1.83 1.96
N ASN A 276 2.56 2.02 2.23
CA ASN A 276 3.68 1.58 1.42
C ASN A 276 4.78 1.03 2.34
N ASP A 277 5.39 -0.10 1.97
CA ASP A 277 6.42 -0.78 2.77
C ASP A 277 7.70 -1.06 1.95
N GLY A 278 7.94 -0.28 0.88
CA GLY A 278 9.12 -0.40 0.04
C GLY A 278 8.88 -0.15 -1.46
N LEU A 279 9.67 -0.82 -2.30
CA LEU A 279 9.62 -0.71 -3.76
C LEU A 279 9.57 -2.10 -4.40
N ILE A 280 8.95 -2.19 -5.58
CA ILE A 280 9.01 -3.36 -6.47
C ILE A 280 9.74 -2.96 -7.74
N PHE A 281 10.73 -3.75 -8.13
CA PHE A 281 11.38 -3.66 -9.43
C PHE A 281 10.93 -4.84 -10.29
N THR A 282 10.39 -4.56 -11.47
CA THR A 282 9.95 -5.59 -12.41
C THR A 282 10.70 -5.44 -13.72
N ASN A 283 11.32 -6.52 -14.18
CA ASN A 283 12.06 -6.50 -15.44
C ASN A 283 11.10 -6.18 -16.60
N ARG A 284 11.46 -5.18 -17.41
CA ARG A 284 10.64 -4.66 -18.49
C ARG A 284 10.46 -5.67 -19.64
N ILE A 285 11.46 -6.52 -19.87
CA ILE A 285 11.51 -7.42 -21.03
C ILE A 285 11.10 -8.85 -20.67
N ALA A 286 11.30 -9.27 -19.42
CA ALA A 286 11.02 -10.64 -19.01
C ALA A 286 9.55 -11.06 -19.24
N PRO A 287 9.32 -12.32 -19.65
CA PRO A 287 7.98 -12.90 -19.65
C PRO A 287 7.45 -13.02 -18.21
N TYR A 288 6.14 -13.24 -18.07
CA TYR A 288 5.53 -13.51 -16.77
C TYR A 288 5.83 -14.94 -16.34
N GLU A 289 6.33 -15.11 -15.13
CA GLU A 289 6.67 -16.42 -14.55
C GLU A 289 5.67 -16.83 -13.46
N PHE A 290 5.30 -18.11 -13.45
CA PHE A 290 4.44 -18.64 -12.39
C PHE A 290 5.28 -19.09 -11.19
N GLY A 291 4.93 -18.65 -9.97
CA GLY A 291 5.71 -18.96 -8.78
C GLY A 291 6.88 -17.98 -8.59
N THR A 292 7.99 -18.41 -7.98
CA THR A 292 9.10 -17.49 -7.67
C THR A 292 9.77 -16.99 -8.95
N SER A 293 9.97 -15.68 -9.05
CA SER A 293 10.63 -15.04 -10.20
C SER A 293 11.81 -14.21 -9.72
N ASP A 294 12.99 -14.45 -10.30
CA ASP A 294 14.19 -13.64 -10.06
C ASP A 294 14.14 -12.30 -10.81
N LYS A 295 13.19 -12.13 -11.75
CA LYS A 295 12.93 -10.90 -12.50
C LYS A 295 11.94 -9.93 -11.86
N ILE A 296 11.47 -10.26 -10.65
CA ILE A 296 10.67 -9.36 -9.81
C ILE A 296 11.33 -9.24 -8.45
N LEU A 297 11.83 -8.05 -8.14
CA LEU A 297 12.62 -7.78 -6.94
C LEU A 297 11.78 -6.94 -5.98
N LYS A 298 11.68 -7.38 -4.72
CA LYS A 298 11.11 -6.57 -3.63
C LYS A 298 12.23 -5.93 -2.82
N TRP A 299 12.26 -4.62 -2.80
CA TRP A 299 13.12 -3.88 -1.89
C TRP A 299 12.30 -3.38 -0.71
N LYS A 300 12.84 -3.58 0.49
CA LYS A 300 12.32 -2.99 1.73
C LYS A 300 13.47 -2.28 2.44
N PRO A 301 13.22 -1.15 3.11
CA PRO A 301 14.21 -0.59 4.03
C PRO A 301 14.64 -1.66 5.03
N ALA A 302 15.96 -1.82 5.25
CA ALA A 302 16.47 -2.89 6.11
C ALA A 302 15.87 -2.86 7.54
N HIS A 303 15.55 -1.66 8.05
CA HIS A 303 14.94 -1.44 9.36
C HIS A 303 13.43 -1.72 9.41
N GLU A 304 12.78 -1.98 8.26
CA GLU A 304 11.39 -2.40 8.16
C GLU A 304 11.25 -3.92 8.00
N ASN A 305 12.36 -4.67 7.88
CA ASN A 305 12.31 -6.12 7.94
C ASN A 305 12.01 -6.55 9.38
N THR A 306 10.93 -7.30 9.53
CA THR A 306 10.47 -7.83 10.80
C THR A 306 10.67 -9.34 10.89
N ILE A 307 10.79 -9.82 12.13
CA ILE A 307 10.81 -11.25 12.46
C ILE A 307 9.85 -11.44 13.63
N ASP A 308 9.02 -12.49 13.56
CA ASP A 308 8.16 -12.87 14.67
C ASP A 308 8.93 -13.78 15.62
N PHE A 309 8.95 -13.44 16.91
CA PHE A 309 9.58 -14.22 17.97
C PHE A 309 8.59 -14.54 19.07
N ARG A 310 8.87 -15.59 19.83
CA ARG A 310 8.20 -15.82 21.11
C ARG A 310 8.85 -14.93 22.17
N LEU A 311 8.03 -14.17 22.90
CA LEU A 311 8.46 -13.33 24.00
C LEU A 311 8.52 -14.15 25.29
N ASP A 312 9.60 -13.97 26.05
CA ASP A 312 9.68 -14.40 27.44
C ASP A 312 10.18 -13.25 28.32
N ILE A 313 9.93 -13.37 29.62
CA ILE A 313 10.14 -12.28 30.58
C ILE A 313 10.89 -12.79 31.78
N GLU A 314 11.93 -12.05 32.13
CA GLU A 314 12.63 -12.20 33.39
C GLU A 314 12.32 -10.97 34.27
N PRO A 315 11.66 -11.14 35.43
CA PRO A 315 11.35 -10.07 36.35
C PRO A 315 12.58 -9.22 36.69
N ALA A 316 12.42 -7.90 36.74
CA ALA A 316 13.47 -7.02 37.22
C ALA A 316 13.76 -7.35 38.70
N LYS A 317 15.03 -7.20 39.11
CA LYS A 317 15.45 -7.48 40.48
C LYS A 317 16.09 -6.25 41.11
N THR A 318 15.79 -6.01 42.38
CA THR A 318 16.47 -5.03 43.23
C THR A 318 17.92 -5.46 43.51
N PRO A 319 18.80 -4.57 44.00
CA PRO A 319 20.19 -4.92 44.33
C PRO A 319 20.35 -6.08 45.33
N ASP A 320 19.35 -6.28 46.19
CA ASP A 320 19.23 -7.36 47.17
C ASP A 320 18.55 -8.64 46.63
N GLY A 321 18.17 -8.65 45.34
CA GLY A 321 17.73 -9.84 44.60
C GLY A 321 16.22 -10.12 44.64
N HIS A 322 15.42 -9.24 45.23
CA HIS A 322 13.96 -9.33 45.21
C HIS A 322 13.38 -8.80 43.89
N GLU A 323 12.21 -9.29 43.49
CA GLU A 323 11.54 -8.82 42.28
C GLU A 323 11.04 -7.38 42.46
N ASP A 324 11.34 -6.52 41.49
CA ASP A 324 10.87 -5.15 41.42
C ASP A 324 9.84 -5.01 40.30
N PHE A 325 8.57 -4.91 40.67
CA PHE A 325 7.45 -4.83 39.72
C PHE A 325 7.24 -3.42 39.16
N ASP A 326 7.93 -2.41 39.71
CA ASP A 326 7.86 -1.03 39.21
C ASP A 326 8.88 -0.78 38.07
N LEU A 327 9.86 -1.66 37.92
CA LEU A 327 10.83 -1.62 36.84
C LEU A 327 10.38 -2.43 35.61
N ILE A 328 10.81 -1.97 34.43
CA ILE A 328 10.62 -2.72 33.19
C ILE A 328 11.45 -4.02 33.31
N PRO A 329 10.84 -5.21 33.19
CA PRO A 329 11.56 -6.47 33.27
C PRO A 329 12.47 -6.68 32.06
N SER A 330 13.39 -7.63 32.17
CA SER A 330 14.19 -8.04 31.01
C SER A 330 13.33 -8.87 30.08
N LEU A 331 13.32 -8.49 28.80
CA LEU A 331 12.49 -9.11 27.78
C LEU A 331 13.39 -9.88 26.81
N HIS A 332 13.06 -11.14 26.58
CA HIS A 332 13.89 -12.08 25.83
C HIS A 332 13.12 -12.63 24.62
N LEU A 333 13.78 -12.68 23.46
CA LEU A 333 13.21 -13.19 22.21
C LEU A 333 13.71 -14.60 21.95
N TYR A 334 12.77 -15.49 21.60
CA TYR A 334 13.05 -16.87 21.25
C TYR A 334 12.60 -17.17 19.83
N GLN A 335 13.47 -17.82 19.06
CA GLN A 335 13.14 -18.35 17.74
C GLN A 335 12.61 -19.78 17.83
N TRP A 336 11.76 -20.16 16.87
CA TRP A 336 11.16 -21.49 16.84
C TRP A 336 12.04 -22.48 16.07
N GLU A 337 12.25 -23.68 16.60
CA GLU A 337 13.06 -24.75 15.99
C GLU A 337 12.22 -25.91 15.43
N GLY A 338 10.89 -25.84 15.57
CA GLY A 338 9.96 -26.91 15.19
C GLY A 338 9.42 -27.69 16.38
N GLY A 339 8.18 -28.17 16.25
CA GLY A 339 7.47 -28.83 17.34
C GLY A 339 7.36 -27.92 18.57
N PRO A 340 7.59 -28.40 19.79
CA PRO A 340 7.54 -27.58 21.00
C PRO A 340 8.86 -26.80 21.28
N SER A 341 9.85 -26.86 20.39
CA SER A 341 11.22 -26.39 20.68
C SER A 341 11.44 -24.91 20.32
N TYR A 342 12.08 -24.19 21.23
CA TYR A 342 12.44 -22.79 21.12
C TYR A 342 13.86 -22.57 21.62
N THR A 343 14.61 -21.69 20.95
CA THR A 343 15.98 -21.33 21.35
C THR A 343 16.08 -19.83 21.58
N TYR A 344 16.78 -19.44 22.64
CA TYR A 344 17.08 -18.03 22.91
C TYR A 344 17.78 -17.40 21.72
N PHE A 345 17.30 -16.23 21.30
CA PHE A 345 17.82 -15.51 20.15
C PHE A 345 18.51 -14.21 20.56
N ALA A 346 17.79 -13.29 21.21
CA ALA A 346 18.31 -11.96 21.55
C ALA A 346 17.47 -11.28 22.64
N PRO A 347 18.00 -10.25 23.33
CA PRO A 347 17.18 -9.40 24.17
C PRO A 347 16.28 -8.47 23.32
N LEU A 348 15.07 -8.20 23.80
CA LEU A 348 14.18 -7.17 23.26
C LEU A 348 14.46 -5.85 23.98
N HIS A 349 14.82 -4.82 23.23
CA HIS A 349 15.08 -3.51 23.79
C HIS A 349 13.79 -2.67 23.80
N VAL A 350 13.35 -2.26 24.98
CA VAL A 350 12.10 -1.53 25.21
C VAL A 350 12.41 -0.31 26.06
N ASP A 351 11.92 0.86 25.65
CA ASP A 351 11.89 2.05 26.50
C ASP A 351 10.52 2.22 27.15
N THR A 352 10.37 3.20 28.05
CA THR A 352 9.11 3.45 28.76
C THR A 352 7.92 3.61 27.81
N SER A 353 8.10 4.28 26.67
CA SER A 353 7.00 4.48 25.72
C SER A 353 6.59 3.21 24.99
N ASP A 354 7.56 2.36 24.63
CA ASP A 354 7.28 1.04 24.06
C ASP A 354 6.64 0.12 25.11
N TRP A 355 7.08 0.17 26.36
CA TRP A 355 6.50 -0.62 27.45
C TRP A 355 5.05 -0.26 27.71
N ASP A 356 4.74 1.04 27.84
CA ASP A 356 3.37 1.52 27.99
C ASP A 356 2.48 1.14 26.80
N ARG A 357 3.05 1.11 25.59
CA ARG A 357 2.35 0.62 24.40
C ARG A 357 2.07 -0.89 24.52
N MET A 358 3.08 -1.70 24.84
CA MET A 358 2.92 -3.15 25.02
C MET A 358 1.89 -3.49 26.11
N MET A 359 1.90 -2.78 27.23
CA MET A 359 0.93 -2.96 28.33
C MET A 359 -0.51 -2.69 27.88
N ARG A 360 -0.72 -1.67 27.06
CA ARG A 360 -2.05 -1.35 26.51
C ARG A 360 -2.49 -2.36 25.47
N GLU A 361 -1.61 -2.70 24.52
CA GLU A 361 -1.93 -3.60 23.40
C GLU A 361 -2.16 -5.05 23.84
N ARG A 362 -1.42 -5.54 24.84
CA ARG A 362 -1.60 -6.92 25.33
C ARG A 362 -2.95 -7.14 26.01
N GLY A 363 -3.57 -6.08 26.56
CA GLY A 363 -4.75 -6.18 27.42
C GLY A 363 -4.50 -7.08 28.64
N ASP A 364 -5.39 -8.05 28.85
CA ASP A 364 -5.31 -8.99 29.96
C ASP A 364 -4.46 -10.24 29.65
N ASN A 365 -3.88 -10.33 28.44
CA ASN A 365 -3.13 -11.53 28.06
C ASN A 365 -1.80 -11.62 28.83
N PRO A 366 -1.47 -12.80 29.40
CA PRO A 366 -0.17 -13.02 30.02
C PRO A 366 0.91 -12.90 28.94
N MET A 367 1.94 -12.10 29.18
CA MET A 367 2.97 -11.84 28.18
C MET A 367 3.91 -13.03 27.88
N PRO A 368 4.32 -13.87 28.85
CA PRO A 368 5.18 -15.00 28.54
C PRO A 368 4.52 -15.94 27.54
N GLY A 369 5.22 -16.22 26.44
CA GLY A 369 4.73 -17.06 25.36
C GLY A 369 3.97 -16.33 24.24
N LEU A 370 3.68 -15.03 24.37
CA LEU A 370 3.09 -14.28 23.27
C LEU A 370 4.04 -14.17 22.09
N ILE A 371 3.50 -14.23 20.88
CA ILE A 371 4.26 -13.97 19.67
C ILE A 371 4.26 -12.46 19.41
N VAL A 372 5.47 -11.92 19.22
CA VAL A 372 5.71 -10.51 18.94
C VAL A 372 6.47 -10.37 17.64
N GLU A 373 6.01 -9.46 16.79
CA GLU A 373 6.77 -9.03 15.63
C GLU A 373 7.81 -8.00 16.08
N CYS A 374 9.06 -8.19 15.69
CA CYS A 374 10.18 -7.34 16.09
C CYS A 374 10.94 -6.85 14.86
N ARG A 375 11.51 -5.64 14.94
CA ARG A 375 12.38 -5.05 13.90
C ARG A 375 13.71 -4.61 14.48
N LEU A 376 14.73 -4.50 13.63
CA LEU A 376 16.03 -3.99 14.02
C LEU A 376 16.05 -2.45 13.92
N ASP A 377 16.43 -1.77 15.00
CA ASP A 377 16.66 -0.32 14.95
C ASP A 377 18.00 0.02 14.28
N LYS A 378 18.25 1.32 14.05
CA LYS A 378 19.50 1.80 13.46
C LYS A 378 20.75 1.51 14.31
N GLY A 379 20.57 1.22 15.60
CA GLY A 379 21.63 0.82 16.52
C GLY A 379 21.83 -0.69 16.60
N GLY A 380 21.14 -1.48 15.77
CA GLY A 380 21.26 -2.94 15.79
C GLY A 380 20.52 -3.61 16.94
N ARG A 381 19.57 -2.92 17.59
CA ARG A 381 18.79 -3.47 18.71
C ARG A 381 17.41 -3.91 18.23
N TRP A 382 16.94 -5.07 18.71
CA TRP A 382 15.58 -5.53 18.44
C TRP A 382 14.57 -4.67 19.21
N ARG A 383 13.58 -4.16 18.49
CA ARG A 383 12.50 -3.32 19.03
C ARG A 383 11.16 -3.96 18.76
N PHE A 384 10.22 -3.77 19.69
CA PHE A 384 8.85 -4.23 19.56
C PHE A 384 8.16 -3.54 18.38
N ASN A 385 7.54 -4.32 17.50
CA ASN A 385 6.67 -3.82 16.43
C ASN A 385 5.20 -3.90 16.87
N ARG A 386 4.68 -5.13 16.98
CA ARG A 386 3.29 -5.44 17.38
C ARG A 386 3.17 -6.84 17.97
N PHE A 387 2.06 -7.12 18.64
CA PHE A 387 1.67 -8.50 18.97
C PHE A 387 1.11 -9.23 17.74
N ARG A 388 1.28 -10.56 17.72
CA ARG A 388 0.84 -11.46 16.64
C ARG A 388 -0.09 -12.55 17.18
N PRO A 389 -1.33 -12.19 17.59
CA PRO A 389 -2.29 -13.16 18.12
C PRO A 389 -2.78 -14.14 17.04
N ASP A 390 -2.53 -13.84 15.77
CA ASP A 390 -2.81 -14.70 14.62
C ASP A 390 -1.84 -15.89 14.51
N LYS A 391 -0.79 -15.93 15.33
CA LYS A 391 0.28 -16.94 15.27
C LYS A 391 0.38 -17.73 16.56
N GLU A 392 0.43 -19.05 16.41
CA GLU A 392 0.74 -19.98 17.50
C GLU A 392 2.24 -19.97 17.84
N ASP A 393 3.09 -19.87 16.82
CA ASP A 393 4.54 -19.88 16.95
C ASP A 393 5.20 -18.68 16.26
N GLY A 394 6.41 -18.36 16.70
CA GLY A 394 7.30 -17.41 16.01
C GLY A 394 7.78 -17.94 14.65
N ASN A 395 8.62 -17.16 13.98
CA ASN A 395 9.26 -17.63 12.76
C ASN A 395 10.23 -18.77 13.05
N HIS A 396 10.20 -19.80 12.21
CA HIS A 396 11.17 -20.90 12.25
C HIS A 396 12.59 -20.35 12.03
N LYS A 397 13.60 -20.91 12.70
CA LYS A 397 15.03 -20.60 12.55
C LYS A 397 15.46 -20.32 11.11
N SER A 398 15.06 -21.17 10.18
CA SER A 398 15.45 -21.02 8.76
C SER A 398 14.87 -19.75 8.11
N VAL A 399 13.72 -19.25 8.59
CA VAL A 399 13.14 -17.96 8.19
C VAL A 399 13.91 -16.83 8.86
N VAL A 400 14.20 -16.93 10.16
CA VAL A 400 14.99 -15.96 10.92
C VAL A 400 16.33 -15.70 10.22
N GLU A 401 17.08 -16.76 9.92
CA GLU A 401 18.37 -16.68 9.21
C GLU A 401 18.25 -16.05 7.81
N LYS A 402 17.16 -16.30 7.08
CA LYS A 402 16.93 -15.68 5.76
C LYS A 402 16.66 -14.19 5.89
N VAL A 403 15.89 -13.77 6.89
CA VAL A 403 15.61 -12.36 7.13
C VAL A 403 16.88 -11.65 7.59
N LEU A 404 17.69 -12.25 8.47
CA LEU A 404 18.99 -11.70 8.89
C LEU A 404 19.93 -11.47 7.70
N ARG A 405 20.08 -12.47 6.82
CA ARG A 405 20.84 -12.30 5.57
C ARG A 405 20.28 -11.18 4.70
N SER A 406 18.96 -11.05 4.61
CA SER A 406 18.32 -9.95 3.87
C SER A 406 18.55 -8.57 4.50
N ILE A 407 18.76 -8.49 5.81
CA ILE A 407 19.12 -7.25 6.51
C ILE A 407 20.59 -6.91 6.24
N GLU A 408 21.48 -7.90 6.30
CA GLU A 408 22.93 -7.75 6.06
C GLU A 408 23.27 -7.41 4.60
N ASP A 409 22.63 -8.10 3.66
CA ASP A 409 22.69 -7.84 2.22
C ASP A 409 21.79 -6.68 1.79
N GLY A 410 21.10 -6.08 2.75
CA GLY A 410 20.17 -4.98 2.55
C GLY A 410 20.85 -3.79 1.87
N VAL A 411 20.09 -3.14 1.00
CA VAL A 411 20.49 -1.90 0.35
C VAL A 411 19.70 -0.78 0.99
N THR A 412 20.35 0.31 1.38
CA THR A 412 19.68 1.48 1.95
C THR A 412 19.03 2.33 0.86
N GLU A 413 18.04 3.15 1.25
CA GLU A 413 17.45 4.15 0.34
C GLU A 413 18.51 5.06 -0.30
N ARG A 414 19.51 5.48 0.50
CA ARG A 414 20.59 6.34 0.04
C ARG A 414 21.48 5.64 -0.99
N GLU A 415 21.78 4.37 -0.78
CA GLU A 415 22.55 3.57 -1.74
C GLU A 415 21.77 3.39 -3.04
N LEU A 416 20.48 3.04 -2.98
CA LEU A 416 19.60 2.99 -4.16
C LEU A 416 19.67 4.30 -4.95
N GLN A 417 19.37 5.44 -4.31
CA GLN A 417 19.40 6.75 -4.98
C GLN A 417 20.78 7.10 -5.56
N SER A 418 21.87 6.65 -4.94
CA SER A 418 23.23 6.93 -5.43
C SER A 418 23.55 6.26 -6.78
N HIS A 419 22.82 5.19 -7.14
CA HIS A 419 23.01 4.48 -8.41
C HIS A 419 22.13 4.98 -9.56
N ASP A 420 21.18 5.91 -9.33
CA ASP A 420 20.28 6.43 -10.37
C ASP A 420 21.03 6.88 -11.63
N TRP A 421 22.12 7.64 -11.47
CA TRP A 421 22.89 8.15 -12.60
C TRP A 421 23.58 7.03 -13.40
N GLU A 422 24.19 6.06 -12.72
CA GLU A 422 24.89 4.95 -13.37
C GLU A 422 23.91 4.05 -14.14
N ILE A 423 22.76 3.74 -13.54
CA ILE A 423 21.68 2.98 -14.17
C ILE A 423 21.17 3.73 -15.41
N LYS A 424 20.92 5.03 -15.30
CA LYS A 424 20.47 5.86 -16.42
C LYS A 424 21.49 5.92 -17.56
N LYS A 425 22.77 6.06 -17.23
CA LYS A 425 23.87 6.08 -18.21
C LYS A 425 23.93 4.76 -18.96
N ALA A 426 23.96 3.63 -18.24
CA ALA A 426 24.02 2.31 -18.85
C ALA A 426 22.77 2.00 -19.70
N TRP A 427 21.59 2.39 -19.23
CA TRP A 427 20.36 2.30 -20.02
C TRP A 427 20.44 3.08 -21.33
N LYS A 428 20.95 4.33 -21.30
CA LYS A 428 21.14 5.14 -22.53
C LYS A 428 22.14 4.50 -23.49
N GLU A 429 23.23 3.96 -22.98
CA GLU A 429 24.26 3.29 -23.81
C GLU A 429 23.69 2.06 -24.52
N ARG A 430 22.94 1.20 -23.82
CA ARG A 430 22.23 0.05 -24.45
C ARG A 430 21.25 0.50 -25.53
N ASN A 431 20.52 1.59 -25.29
CA ASN A 431 19.50 2.07 -26.22
C ASN A 431 20.08 2.86 -27.40
N ALA A 432 21.27 3.46 -27.27
CA ALA A 432 21.95 4.19 -28.35
C ALA A 432 22.42 3.27 -29.49
N GLY A 433 22.67 1.98 -29.21
CA GLY A 433 23.11 0.98 -30.21
C GLY A 433 21.99 0.31 -31.01
N GLY A 434 20.72 0.63 -30.75
CA GLY A 434 19.56 0.03 -31.43
C GLY A 434 18.94 0.94 -32.50
N ASN A 435 18.51 0.37 -33.62
CA ASN A 435 17.92 1.08 -34.76
C ASN A 435 16.79 2.05 -34.31
N ARG A 436 16.98 3.36 -34.53
CA ARG A 436 16.18 4.46 -33.96
C ARG A 436 14.73 4.53 -34.43
N GLY A 437 14.38 3.90 -35.56
CA GLY A 437 13.12 4.14 -36.28
C GLY A 437 11.84 3.56 -35.65
N GLU A 438 11.90 2.41 -34.97
CA GLU A 438 10.72 1.76 -34.38
C GLU A 438 10.53 2.05 -32.88
N ARG A 439 11.53 2.65 -32.21
CA ARG A 439 11.61 2.69 -30.74
C ARG A 439 11.16 4.00 -30.10
N THR A 440 11.27 5.13 -30.79
CA THR A 440 10.81 6.45 -30.30
C THR A 440 9.29 6.51 -30.10
N ALA A 441 8.51 5.81 -30.93
CA ALA A 441 7.06 5.72 -30.75
C ALA A 441 6.65 4.98 -29.46
N ASN A 442 7.45 4.01 -29.00
CA ASN A 442 7.24 3.32 -27.71
C ASN A 442 7.71 4.17 -26.52
N TYR A 443 8.70 5.05 -26.70
CA TYR A 443 9.20 5.95 -25.64
C TYR A 443 8.15 7.00 -25.25
N ASP A 444 7.49 7.64 -26.22
CA ASP A 444 6.44 8.64 -25.94
C ASP A 444 5.16 8.00 -25.38
N ARG A 445 4.83 6.78 -25.82
CA ARG A 445 3.70 6.01 -25.29
C ARG A 445 3.99 5.52 -23.85
N ALA A 446 5.19 5.02 -23.57
CA ALA A 446 5.62 4.63 -22.22
C ALA A 446 5.75 5.84 -21.28
N ALA A 447 6.26 6.99 -21.73
CA ALA A 447 6.28 8.21 -20.94
C ALA A 447 4.86 8.70 -20.59
N SER A 448 3.88 8.54 -21.50
CA SER A 448 2.46 8.82 -21.21
C SER A 448 1.81 7.81 -20.25
N ILE A 449 2.35 6.59 -20.18
CA ILE A 449 1.98 5.55 -19.20
C ILE A 449 2.54 5.90 -17.81
N VAL A 450 3.78 6.41 -17.75
CA VAL A 450 4.53 6.79 -16.53
C VAL A 450 3.98 8.05 -15.85
N SER A 451 3.51 9.06 -16.59
CA SER A 451 3.12 10.36 -16.02
C SER A 451 1.61 10.54 -15.72
N GLY A 452 0.79 9.48 -15.86
CA GLY A 452 -0.68 9.59 -15.94
C GLY A 452 -1.45 9.86 -14.64
N SER A 453 -0.82 9.82 -13.47
CA SER A 453 -1.53 9.92 -12.17
C SER A 453 -1.53 11.34 -11.55
N GLY A 454 -0.97 12.35 -12.22
CA GLY A 454 -0.81 13.70 -11.67
C GLY A 454 -1.44 14.86 -12.46
N SER A 455 -2.16 14.60 -13.56
CA SER A 455 -2.62 15.68 -14.46
C SER A 455 -3.81 16.49 -13.95
N GLU A 456 -4.62 15.98 -13.02
CA GLU A 456 -5.80 16.73 -12.54
C GLU A 456 -5.45 18.00 -11.74
N VAL A 457 -4.27 18.07 -11.10
CA VAL A 457 -3.88 19.27 -10.32
C VAL A 457 -3.21 20.33 -11.19
N ARG A 458 -2.44 19.93 -12.22
CA ARG A 458 -1.72 20.88 -13.09
C ARG A 458 -2.62 21.57 -14.11
N ASP A 459 -3.67 20.90 -14.60
CA ASP A 459 -4.58 21.49 -15.60
C ASP A 459 -5.56 22.51 -15.01
N VAL A 460 -5.85 22.44 -13.71
CA VAL A 460 -6.72 23.41 -13.05
C VAL A 460 -5.96 24.71 -12.73
N GLU A 461 -4.69 24.62 -12.37
CA GLU A 461 -3.84 25.78 -12.11
C GLU A 461 -3.40 26.49 -13.40
N SER A 462 -3.13 25.74 -14.48
CA SER A 462 -2.79 26.30 -15.79
C SER A 462 -3.99 26.95 -16.47
N ARG A 463 -5.21 26.38 -16.32
CA ARG A 463 -6.46 27.02 -16.79
C ARG A 463 -6.85 28.24 -15.97
N LYS A 464 -6.64 28.23 -14.64
CA LYS A 464 -6.83 29.43 -13.80
C LYS A 464 -5.84 30.55 -14.18
N ARG A 465 -4.58 30.22 -14.46
CA ARG A 465 -3.56 31.20 -14.91
C ARG A 465 -3.83 31.75 -16.31
N ARG A 466 -4.44 30.98 -17.21
CA ARG A 466 -4.85 31.46 -18.55
C ARG A 466 -6.09 32.36 -18.47
N HIS A 467 -7.10 32.01 -17.67
CA HIS A 467 -8.26 32.88 -17.47
C HIS A 467 -7.92 34.18 -16.74
N SER A 468 -6.98 34.17 -15.77
CA SER A 468 -6.54 35.41 -15.12
C SER A 468 -5.66 36.29 -16.02
N ALA A 469 -4.98 35.71 -17.03
CA ALA A 469 -4.18 36.48 -17.99
C ALA A 469 -5.04 37.07 -19.13
N GLU A 470 -6.09 36.38 -19.55
CA GLU A 470 -7.05 36.90 -20.55
C GLU A 470 -7.96 38.01 -19.98
N GLU A 471 -8.28 37.99 -18.67
CA GLU A 471 -9.02 39.09 -18.01
C GLU A 471 -8.15 40.33 -17.72
N GLU A 472 -6.82 40.21 -17.61
CA GLU A 472 -5.92 41.37 -17.47
C GLU A 472 -5.59 42.04 -18.83
N GLU A 473 -5.67 41.33 -19.96
CA GLU A 473 -5.38 41.89 -21.29
C GLU A 473 -6.59 42.62 -21.91
N GLU A 474 -7.82 42.27 -21.55
CA GLU A 474 -9.04 43.03 -21.96
C GLU A 474 -9.32 44.26 -21.06
N GLY A 475 -8.67 44.37 -19.90
CA GLY A 475 -8.83 45.50 -18.96
C GLY A 475 -7.96 46.72 -19.25
N VAL A 476 -6.93 46.61 -20.11
CA VAL A 476 -5.91 47.67 -20.30
C VAL A 476 -6.10 48.49 -21.59
N VAL A 477 -7.07 48.15 -22.46
CA VAL A 477 -7.33 48.89 -23.72
C VAL A 477 -8.51 49.89 -23.65
N LYS A 478 -9.14 50.07 -22.48
CA LYS A 478 -10.28 51.00 -22.32
C LYS A 478 -10.09 52.08 -21.24
N VAL A 479 -8.94 52.76 -21.21
CA VAL A 479 -8.83 54.09 -20.58
C VAL A 479 -7.88 54.99 -21.39
N ALA A 480 -8.30 55.40 -22.58
CA ALA A 480 -7.77 56.60 -23.23
C ALA A 480 -8.70 57.02 -24.37
N ARG A 481 -9.63 57.95 -24.09
CA ARG A 481 -10.13 59.04 -24.96
C ARG A 481 -11.54 59.44 -24.55
N THR A 482 -11.63 60.40 -23.64
CA THR A 482 -12.76 61.31 -23.52
C THR A 482 -12.25 62.73 -23.75
N GLY A 483 -12.91 63.46 -24.65
CA GLY A 483 -12.66 64.90 -24.83
C GLY A 483 -12.80 65.38 -26.27
N SER A 484 -14.04 65.73 -26.66
CA SER A 484 -14.40 67.06 -27.19
C SER A 484 -15.70 66.97 -27.98
N ALA A 485 -16.66 67.80 -27.58
CA ALA A 485 -18.00 67.90 -28.14
C ALA A 485 -18.09 68.96 -29.27
N GLN A 486 -19.18 68.81 -30.06
CA GLN A 486 -19.90 69.77 -30.90
C GLN A 486 -19.49 69.96 -32.39
N PRO A 487 -20.44 70.37 -33.26
CA PRO A 487 -21.86 70.01 -33.32
C PRO A 487 -22.38 69.65 -34.74
N LYS A 488 -23.66 69.27 -34.76
CA LYS A 488 -24.54 68.82 -35.86
C LYS A 488 -24.64 69.75 -37.08
N GLU A 489 -24.76 69.14 -38.26
CA GLU A 489 -25.66 69.49 -39.38
C GLU A 489 -25.84 68.20 -40.24
N VAL A 490 -27.02 67.55 -40.27
CA VAL A 490 -28.24 67.78 -41.10
C VAL A 490 -28.21 66.99 -42.43
N GLN A 491 -29.27 66.19 -42.64
CA GLN A 491 -29.82 65.62 -43.90
C GLN A 491 -29.00 64.53 -44.62
N HIS A 492 -29.55 63.52 -45.30
CA HIS A 492 -30.89 63.05 -45.68
C HIS A 492 -30.74 61.51 -45.85
N GLU A 493 -31.75 60.68 -45.52
CA GLU A 493 -32.49 59.83 -46.49
C GLU A 493 -31.60 59.15 -47.54
N THR A 494 -31.48 57.82 -47.60
CA THR A 494 -32.49 56.93 -48.21
C THR A 494 -32.04 55.46 -48.10
N THR A 495 -33.02 54.55 -47.94
CA THR A 495 -33.18 53.19 -48.53
C THR A 495 -31.92 52.50 -49.10
N GLU A 496 -31.61 51.24 -48.79
CA GLU A 496 -32.43 50.01 -48.70
C GLU A 496 -31.72 48.97 -47.81
#